data_AF-A0AAX4JAK3-F1
#
_entry.id   AF-A0AAX4JAK3-F1
#
_cell.length_a   1.000
_cell.length_b   1.000
_cell.length_c   1.000
_cell.angle_alpha   90.00
_cell.angle_beta   90.00
_cell.angle_gamma   90.00
#
_symmetry.space_group_name_H-M   'P 1'
#
loop_
_entity.id
_entity.type
_entity.pdbx_description
1 polymer ?
#
loop_
_entity_poly.entity_id
_entity_poly.type
_entity_poly.pdbx_seq_one_letter_code
_entity_poly.pdbx_strand_id
1 'polypeptide(L)'
;MSTDLEEIENFLTSYFNHRVDLVLYKIYEISRKHSKSIKFYRFLKYKMKKLLIPRVNKIDTKNIYDEHVWFTKMIDLFNKIFRDTKKMHKIEKYLKFLVKKKLETLKNEFIFKTATEFLMDNYKKTNKKLEANEEIKNNIEANKEIEKFYMVNEFYNLNFVEDLKNLIIKRFVNKIIECDINKMKIFLENINDDFLNIKNRIFNEVAKEINKNKILKCLENKDCLEFIASLFENAKDKYKEYIIFYLNNKFNDNKMDIEYVNNILKIYLEYKKFDDFVKSVIFNWLKNLNINFDKFVNVLNSGEGKSTELFEFSGILYNFITEKEAYEKSLRTKLCYRLINNLSTIEEEEYFISIYKTFTKDIYVYKMVDCIEDFKNRIFFHNCEIMMMRKFQWAEFKNVEIFNSDLSKLKNKYENQIAKFERKKICWMDSLSTVEVEIYGKEAVLNLVQYDILLNINNLDLVKILNENKDQEKILNIKILQDNGLLIIENENFYINKDFECKNFNTKERELLEINLSHEASKNKKHQSEVLDSKIMSRLKKYKKLEIIDLLNISSKSEIIQRLEILEKKGYCHVKNEEVLYKP
;
A
#
# COMPACT_ATOMS: atom_id res chain seq x y z
N MET A 1 52.09 20.24 68.04
CA MET A 1 51.44 20.15 66.71
C MET A 1 52.41 19.71 65.63
N SER A 2 53.72 20.04 65.72
CA SER A 2 54.74 19.60 64.74
C SER A 2 54.87 18.08 64.64
N THR A 3 55.00 17.38 65.77
CA THR A 3 55.12 15.91 65.83
C THR A 3 53.90 15.19 65.24
N ASP A 4 52.68 15.61 65.63
CA ASP A 4 51.43 15.05 65.09
C ASP A 4 51.31 15.22 63.55
N LEU A 5 51.78 16.34 62.98
CA LEU A 5 51.74 16.59 61.54
C LEU A 5 52.79 15.79 60.77
N GLU A 6 53.97 15.60 61.35
CA GLU A 6 55.05 14.76 60.82
C GLU A 6 54.63 13.29 60.73
N GLU A 7 53.92 12.79 61.75
CA GLU A 7 53.37 11.44 61.74
C GLU A 7 52.30 11.24 60.65
N ILE A 8 51.43 12.23 60.43
CA ILE A 8 50.49 12.22 59.29
C ILE A 8 51.24 12.25 57.95
N GLU A 9 52.29 13.05 57.82
CA GLU A 9 53.08 13.13 56.58
C GLU A 9 53.79 11.81 56.26
N ASN A 10 54.40 11.18 57.26
CA ASN A 10 55.04 9.87 57.12
C ASN A 10 54.02 8.81 56.71
N PHE A 11 52.84 8.80 57.33
CA PHE A 11 51.74 7.90 56.94
C PHE A 11 51.30 8.12 55.49
N LEU A 12 51.01 9.36 55.08
CA LEU A 12 50.58 9.67 53.72
C LEU A 12 51.64 9.28 52.69
N THR A 13 52.91 9.58 52.97
CA THR A 13 54.02 9.25 52.08
C THR A 13 54.21 7.74 51.96
N SER A 14 54.11 7.01 53.08
CA SER A 14 54.19 5.54 53.09
C SER A 14 53.06 4.91 52.30
N TYR A 15 51.83 5.39 52.48
CA TYR A 15 50.64 4.90 51.77
C TYR A 15 50.76 5.12 50.25
N PHE A 16 51.13 6.32 49.80
CA PHE A 16 51.29 6.62 48.37
C PHE A 16 52.49 5.90 47.73
N ASN A 17 53.49 5.51 48.52
CA ASN A 17 54.65 4.73 48.07
C ASN A 17 54.48 3.21 48.25
N HIS A 18 53.29 2.73 48.63
CA HIS A 18 53.01 1.31 48.89
C HIS A 18 53.94 0.64 49.93
N ARG A 19 54.51 1.41 50.87
CA ARG A 19 55.31 0.88 51.99
C ARG A 19 54.36 0.56 53.15
N VAL A 20 54.23 -0.73 53.47
CA VAL A 20 53.28 -1.23 54.47
C VAL A 20 53.93 -1.22 55.84
N ASP A 21 53.65 -0.17 56.63
CA ASP A 21 53.67 -0.21 58.09
C ASP A 21 52.60 0.78 58.57
N LEU A 22 51.34 0.32 58.59
CA LEU A 22 50.17 1.16 58.82
C LEU A 22 49.72 1.07 60.29
N VAL A 23 50.18 1.99 61.14
CA VAL A 23 49.60 2.17 62.50
C VAL A 23 48.30 2.98 62.42
N LEU A 24 47.26 2.42 61.80
CA LEU A 24 45.99 3.11 61.50
C LEU A 24 45.31 3.70 62.73
N TYR A 25 45.40 3.01 63.88
CA TYR A 25 44.82 3.48 65.14
C TYR A 25 45.48 4.78 65.63
N LYS A 26 46.80 4.92 65.47
CA LYS A 26 47.54 6.13 65.87
C LYS A 26 47.13 7.33 65.02
N ILE A 27 47.01 7.14 63.70
CA ILE A 27 46.57 8.18 62.77
C ILE A 27 45.12 8.58 63.03
N TYR A 28 44.26 7.62 63.37
CA TYR A 28 42.88 7.88 63.79
C TYR A 28 42.82 8.75 65.06
N GLU A 29 43.60 8.42 66.10
CA GLU A 29 43.63 9.22 67.34
C GLU A 29 44.19 10.63 67.12
N ILE A 30 45.20 10.80 66.25
CA ILE A 30 45.69 12.12 65.83
C ILE A 30 44.59 12.89 65.10
N SER A 31 43.89 12.25 64.16
CA SER A 31 42.76 12.91 63.48
C SER A 31 41.63 13.28 64.45
N ARG A 32 41.35 12.44 65.45
CA ARG A 32 40.33 12.71 66.47
C ARG A 32 40.68 13.98 67.26
N LYS A 33 41.93 14.09 67.71
CA LYS A 33 42.49 15.25 68.42
C LYS A 33 42.36 16.54 67.60
N HIS A 34 42.59 16.48 66.29
CA HIS A 34 42.59 17.64 65.39
C HIS A 34 41.31 17.85 64.58
N SER A 35 40.24 17.12 64.87
CA SER A 35 38.98 17.12 64.09
C SER A 35 38.39 18.52 63.85
N LYS A 36 38.45 19.44 64.83
CA LYS A 36 37.95 20.82 64.68
C LYS A 36 38.95 21.77 63.99
N SER A 37 40.22 21.39 63.83
CA SER A 37 41.30 22.26 63.35
C SER A 37 41.24 22.52 61.84
N ILE A 38 41.06 23.78 61.44
CA ILE A 38 41.10 24.17 60.01
C ILE A 38 42.52 24.00 59.44
N LYS A 39 43.56 24.33 60.24
CA LYS A 39 44.97 24.22 59.83
C LYS A 39 45.34 22.78 59.49
N PHE A 40 44.87 21.82 60.27
CA PHE A 40 45.09 20.39 60.04
C PHE A 40 44.53 19.92 58.69
N TYR A 41 43.27 20.23 58.38
CA TYR A 41 42.66 19.81 57.10
C TYR A 41 43.22 20.57 55.89
N ARG A 42 43.71 21.81 56.06
CA ARG A 42 44.48 22.51 55.02
C ARG A 42 45.81 21.80 54.73
N PHE A 43 46.52 21.39 55.77
CA PHE A 43 47.75 20.59 55.65
C PHE A 43 47.48 19.26 54.94
N LEU A 44 46.47 18.51 55.38
CA LEU A 44 46.07 17.24 54.78
C LEU A 44 45.77 17.39 53.28
N LYS A 45 44.94 18.39 52.93
CA LYS A 45 44.62 18.73 51.53
C LYS A 45 45.87 19.01 50.70
N TYR A 46 46.81 19.80 51.23
CA TYR A 46 48.04 20.18 50.53
C TYR A 46 48.97 18.98 50.31
N LYS A 47 49.21 18.17 51.35
CA LYS A 47 50.08 16.99 51.25
C LYS A 47 49.50 15.93 50.32
N MET A 48 48.21 15.60 50.47
CA MET A 48 47.53 14.67 49.57
C MET A 48 47.58 15.15 48.12
N LYS A 49 47.37 16.45 47.86
CA LYS A 49 47.53 17.03 46.51
C LYS A 49 48.94 16.77 45.96
N LYS A 50 49.98 17.09 46.73
CA LYS A 50 51.38 16.97 46.29
C LYS A 50 51.73 15.52 45.92
N LEU A 51 51.24 14.56 46.71
CA LEU A 51 51.47 13.13 46.48
C LEU A 51 50.60 12.56 45.34
N LEU A 52 49.39 13.09 45.16
CA LEU A 52 48.46 12.63 44.13
C LEU A 52 48.81 13.11 42.72
N ILE A 53 49.33 14.34 42.56
CA ILE A 53 49.62 14.93 41.24
C ILE A 53 50.52 14.03 40.36
N PRO A 54 51.65 13.49 40.85
CA PRO A 54 52.49 12.59 40.04
C PRO A 54 51.76 11.34 39.56
N ARG A 55 50.84 10.81 40.38
CA ARG A 55 50.03 9.63 40.03
C ARG A 55 48.96 9.99 39.00
N VAL A 56 48.25 11.11 39.19
CA VAL A 56 47.26 11.63 38.24
C VAL A 56 47.87 11.88 36.86
N ASN A 57 49.08 12.43 36.80
CA ASN A 57 49.74 12.71 35.52
C ASN A 57 50.08 11.42 34.73
N LYS A 58 50.22 10.28 35.40
CA LYS A 58 50.47 8.96 34.81
C LYS A 58 49.20 8.21 34.39
N ILE A 59 48.02 8.76 34.66
CA ILE A 59 46.76 8.16 34.21
C ILE A 59 46.71 8.22 32.67
N ASP A 60 46.40 7.08 32.06
CA ASP A 60 46.19 6.87 30.63
C ASP A 60 45.03 5.89 30.39
N THR A 61 44.61 5.70 29.14
CA THR A 61 43.47 4.83 28.81
C THR A 61 43.66 3.35 29.14
N LYS A 62 44.87 2.90 29.47
CA LYS A 62 45.16 1.51 29.86
C LYS A 62 44.98 1.30 31.36
N ASN A 63 45.31 2.30 32.17
CA ASN A 63 45.31 2.18 33.64
C ASN A 63 44.18 2.95 34.36
N ILE A 64 43.32 3.70 33.64
CA ILE A 64 42.22 4.50 34.23
C ILE A 64 41.41 3.73 35.27
N TYR A 65 41.03 2.48 34.99
CA TYR A 65 40.19 1.70 35.89
C TYR A 65 40.94 1.27 37.16
N ASP A 66 42.17 0.78 37.02
CA ASP A 66 43.00 0.39 38.17
C ASP A 66 43.27 1.59 39.09
N GLU A 67 43.51 2.76 38.49
CA GLU A 67 43.67 4.03 39.18
C GLU A 67 42.38 4.49 39.86
N HIS A 68 41.22 4.30 39.22
CA HIS A 68 39.92 4.53 39.84
C HIS A 68 39.69 3.62 41.05
N VAL A 69 39.95 2.31 40.93
CA VAL A 69 39.80 1.34 42.03
C VAL A 69 40.71 1.69 43.20
N TRP A 70 41.97 2.03 42.92
CA TRP A 70 42.90 2.49 43.95
C TRP A 70 42.41 3.78 44.63
N PHE A 71 41.95 4.75 43.85
CA PHE A 71 41.47 6.02 44.36
C PHE A 71 40.23 5.85 45.25
N THR A 72 39.28 5.01 44.85
CA THR A 72 38.09 4.67 45.66
C THR A 72 38.50 4.04 47.00
N LYS A 73 39.40 3.05 46.99
CA LYS A 73 39.93 2.43 48.22
C LYS A 73 40.64 3.44 49.12
N MET A 74 41.40 4.37 48.55
CA MET A 74 42.07 5.44 49.29
C MET A 74 41.07 6.35 49.98
N ILE A 75 40.05 6.82 49.26
CA ILE A 75 38.99 7.67 49.83
C ILE A 75 38.23 6.94 50.94
N ASP A 76 37.86 5.67 50.74
CA ASP A 76 37.15 4.87 51.74
C ASP A 76 37.98 4.69 53.02
N LEU A 77 39.27 4.37 52.88
CA LEU A 77 40.18 4.28 54.01
C LEU A 77 40.30 5.62 54.74
N PHE A 78 40.43 6.71 53.99
CA PHE A 78 40.67 8.03 54.58
C PHE A 78 39.41 8.56 55.26
N ASN A 79 38.22 8.27 54.73
CA ASN A 79 36.96 8.58 55.40
C ASN A 79 36.77 7.81 56.71
N LYS A 80 37.35 6.60 56.84
CA LYS A 80 37.36 5.83 58.09
C LYS A 80 38.35 6.39 59.13
N ILE A 81 39.51 6.88 58.67
CA ILE A 81 40.59 7.36 59.55
C ILE A 81 40.32 8.80 60.02
N PHE A 82 39.79 9.67 59.15
CA PHE A 82 39.68 11.10 59.43
C PHE A 82 38.27 11.51 59.87
N ARG A 83 38.12 11.93 61.15
CA ARG A 83 36.81 12.03 61.84
C ARG A 83 35.86 13.16 61.39
N ASP A 84 36.36 14.32 60.95
CA ASP A 84 35.52 15.41 60.43
C ASP A 84 35.07 15.12 59.00
N THR A 85 33.93 14.42 58.89
CA THR A 85 33.33 13.99 57.62
C THR A 85 33.05 15.16 56.67
N LYS A 86 32.62 16.32 57.19
CA LYS A 86 32.33 17.51 56.34
C LYS A 86 33.60 18.08 55.71
N LYS A 87 34.71 18.14 56.46
CA LYS A 87 35.99 18.61 55.91
C LYS A 87 36.64 17.58 55.01
N MET A 88 36.54 16.29 55.34
CA MET A 88 37.02 15.22 54.46
C MET A 88 36.29 15.19 53.13
N HIS A 89 34.97 15.38 53.13
CA HIS A 89 34.20 15.48 51.89
C HIS A 89 34.66 16.66 51.00
N LYS A 90 35.06 17.80 51.59
CA LYS A 90 35.67 18.91 50.82
C LYS A 90 37.03 18.55 50.22
N ILE A 91 37.83 17.74 50.92
CA ILE A 91 39.11 17.24 50.41
C ILE A 91 38.87 16.23 49.30
N GLU A 92 37.99 15.25 49.51
CA GLU A 92 37.56 14.26 48.52
C GLU A 92 37.10 14.95 47.22
N LYS A 93 36.19 15.94 47.31
CA LYS A 93 35.72 16.70 46.13
C LYS A 93 36.86 17.37 45.39
N TYR A 94 37.85 17.90 46.12
CA TYR A 94 39.03 18.51 45.51
C TYR A 94 39.94 17.49 44.81
N LEU A 95 40.16 16.33 45.42
CA LEU A 95 40.99 15.27 44.83
C LEU A 95 40.30 14.64 43.61
N LYS A 96 38.99 14.37 43.71
CA LYS A 96 38.14 13.97 42.57
C LYS A 96 38.25 14.97 41.42
N PHE A 97 38.26 16.27 41.71
CA PHE A 97 38.44 17.30 40.70
C PHE A 97 39.79 17.25 39.98
N LEU A 98 40.88 16.89 40.68
CA LEU A 98 42.20 16.72 40.05
C LEU A 98 42.20 15.55 39.07
N VAL A 99 41.63 14.41 39.47
CA VAL A 99 41.49 13.24 38.59
C VAL A 99 40.55 13.55 37.43
N LYS A 100 39.39 14.16 37.70
CA LYS A 100 38.42 14.59 36.69
C LYS A 100 39.08 15.42 35.59
N LYS A 101 39.88 16.43 35.94
CA LYS A 101 40.59 17.26 34.94
C LYS A 101 41.49 16.45 34.03
N LYS A 102 42.19 15.45 34.57
CA LYS A 102 43.01 14.54 33.76
C LYS A 102 42.14 13.66 32.86
N LEU A 103 41.04 13.11 33.38
CA LEU A 103 40.10 12.32 32.57
C LEU A 103 39.46 13.14 31.46
N GLU A 104 39.18 14.43 31.68
CA GLU A 104 38.72 15.37 30.66
C GLU A 104 39.73 15.53 29.51
N THR A 105 41.04 15.55 29.80
CA THR A 105 42.07 15.57 28.75
C THR A 105 42.14 14.26 27.94
N LEU A 106 41.66 13.15 28.51
CA LEU A 106 41.64 11.83 27.87
C LEU A 106 40.26 11.48 27.27
N LYS A 107 39.31 12.41 27.27
CA LYS A 107 37.91 12.18 26.88
C LYS A 107 37.79 11.40 25.57
N ASN A 108 38.41 11.89 24.50
CA ASN A 108 38.27 11.32 23.17
C ASN A 108 38.88 9.91 23.07
N GLU A 109 40.07 9.70 23.64
CA GLU A 109 40.73 8.39 23.62
C GLU A 109 39.97 7.36 24.46
N PHE A 110 39.46 7.78 25.63
CA PHE A 110 38.70 6.91 26.51
C PHE A 110 37.40 6.46 25.85
N ILE A 111 36.62 7.39 25.29
CA ILE A 111 35.40 7.10 24.54
C ILE A 111 35.69 6.20 23.34
N PHE A 112 36.74 6.51 22.56
CA PHE A 112 37.09 5.76 21.37
C PHE A 112 37.49 4.31 21.68
N LYS A 113 38.28 4.11 22.73
CA LYS A 113 38.69 2.76 23.18
C LYS A 113 37.46 1.93 23.57
N THR A 114 36.62 2.46 24.47
CA THR A 114 35.40 1.78 24.93
C THR A 114 34.44 1.48 23.76
N ALA A 115 34.26 2.41 22.83
CA ALA A 115 33.44 2.20 21.64
C ALA A 115 34.02 1.10 20.74
N THR A 116 35.34 1.02 20.58
CA THR A 116 36.00 0.03 19.73
C THR A 116 35.86 -1.38 20.31
N GLU A 117 36.05 -1.55 21.61
CA GLU A 117 35.88 -2.83 22.31
C GLU A 117 34.43 -3.32 22.20
N PHE A 118 33.45 -2.44 22.48
CA PHE A 118 32.03 -2.77 22.32
C PHE A 118 31.66 -3.24 20.90
N LEU A 119 32.19 -2.56 19.88
CA LEU A 119 31.93 -2.90 18.48
C LEU A 119 32.59 -4.21 18.07
N MET A 120 33.84 -4.46 18.50
CA MET A 120 34.53 -5.72 18.20
C MET A 120 33.72 -6.93 18.69
N ASP A 121 33.11 -6.83 19.86
CA ASP A 121 32.36 -7.94 20.43
C ASP A 121 31.01 -8.16 19.75
N ASN A 122 30.27 -7.09 19.45
CA ASN A 122 29.06 -7.21 18.65
C ASN A 122 29.36 -7.81 17.26
N TYR A 123 30.46 -7.40 16.61
CA TYR A 123 30.85 -7.96 15.31
C TYR A 123 31.29 -9.43 15.39
N LYS A 124 32.05 -9.82 16.43
CA LYS A 124 32.42 -11.23 16.65
C LYS A 124 31.19 -12.12 16.89
N LYS A 125 30.19 -11.63 17.63
CA LYS A 125 28.94 -12.36 17.88
C LYS A 125 28.17 -12.63 16.60
N THR A 126 28.05 -11.64 15.72
CA THR A 126 27.35 -11.78 14.44
C THR A 126 28.08 -12.74 13.49
N ASN A 127 29.41 -12.64 13.38
CA ASN A 127 30.19 -13.54 12.52
C ASN A 127 30.22 -14.99 13.02
N LYS A 128 30.29 -15.23 14.34
CA LYS A 128 30.27 -16.60 14.89
C LYS A 128 28.92 -17.31 14.73
N LYS A 129 27.79 -16.60 14.87
CA LYS A 129 26.46 -17.19 14.64
C LYS A 129 26.15 -17.44 13.16
N LEU A 130 26.84 -16.76 12.25
CA LEU A 130 26.84 -17.12 10.82
C LEU A 130 27.59 -18.43 10.54
N GLU A 131 28.45 -18.89 11.47
CA GLU A 131 29.36 -20.03 11.24
C GLU A 131 29.03 -21.29 12.05
N ALA A 132 28.62 -21.24 13.34
CA ALA A 132 28.17 -22.42 14.10
C ALA A 132 27.67 -22.13 15.54
N ASN A 133 26.87 -23.08 16.04
CA ASN A 133 26.23 -23.23 17.35
C ASN A 133 27.19 -23.34 18.58
N GLU A 134 28.08 -22.37 18.84
CA GLU A 134 28.86 -22.37 20.09
C GLU A 134 28.88 -21.00 20.80
N GLU A 135 28.29 -20.97 22.00
CA GLU A 135 28.07 -19.77 22.79
C GLU A 135 28.77 -19.85 24.16
N ILE A 136 29.00 -18.66 24.74
CA ILE A 136 29.09 -18.34 26.19
C ILE A 136 30.43 -17.74 26.67
N LYS A 137 31.63 -18.22 26.30
CA LYS A 137 32.86 -17.72 26.98
C LYS A 137 33.31 -16.28 26.68
N ASN A 138 32.95 -15.73 25.51
CA ASN A 138 33.33 -14.36 25.12
C ASN A 138 32.33 -13.27 25.58
N ASN A 139 31.18 -13.66 26.15
CA ASN A 139 30.13 -12.72 26.54
C ASN A 139 30.46 -11.91 27.80
N ILE A 140 31.39 -12.41 28.64
CA ILE A 140 31.64 -11.87 29.98
C ILE A 140 32.68 -10.73 29.96
N GLU A 141 33.56 -10.66 28.96
CA GLU A 141 34.66 -9.66 28.93
C GLU A 141 34.23 -8.33 28.30
N ALA A 142 33.35 -8.36 27.29
CA ALA A 142 32.83 -7.17 26.59
C ALA A 142 32.05 -6.21 27.50
N ASN A 143 31.12 -6.78 28.27
CA ASN A 143 30.25 -6.00 29.16
C ASN A 143 31.06 -5.34 30.29
N LYS A 144 32.20 -5.93 30.66
CA LYS A 144 33.08 -5.36 31.69
C LYS A 144 33.68 -4.02 31.28
N GLU A 145 34.02 -3.78 30.01
CA GLU A 145 34.62 -2.49 29.62
C GLU A 145 33.59 -1.35 29.62
N ILE A 146 32.32 -1.64 29.28
CA ILE A 146 31.23 -0.67 29.45
C ILE A 146 30.94 -0.42 30.93
N GLU A 147 30.88 -1.47 31.75
CA GLU A 147 30.69 -1.32 33.20
C GLU A 147 31.82 -0.48 33.83
N LYS A 148 33.08 -0.76 33.48
CA LYS A 148 34.24 0.04 33.91
C LYS A 148 34.10 1.50 33.47
N PHE A 149 33.65 1.76 32.25
CA PHE A 149 33.40 3.11 31.77
C PHE A 149 32.34 3.83 32.61
N TYR A 150 31.21 3.18 32.89
CA TYR A 150 30.15 3.76 33.72
C TYR A 150 30.62 4.06 35.14
N MET A 151 31.33 3.13 35.78
CA MET A 151 31.89 3.33 37.14
C MET A 151 32.76 4.59 37.21
N VAL A 152 33.66 4.75 36.23
CA VAL A 152 34.55 5.93 36.17
C VAL A 152 33.76 7.20 35.84
N ASN A 153 32.87 7.14 34.86
CA ASN A 153 32.08 8.29 34.40
C ASN A 153 31.17 8.85 35.51
N GLU A 154 30.49 7.99 36.25
CA GLU A 154 29.59 8.37 37.35
C GLU A 154 30.36 8.88 38.56
N PHE A 155 31.41 8.17 38.98
CA PHE A 155 32.18 8.54 40.17
C PHE A 155 32.82 9.93 40.07
N TYR A 156 33.25 10.32 38.86
CA TYR A 156 33.86 11.64 38.59
C TYR A 156 32.88 12.63 37.94
N ASN A 157 31.63 12.25 37.65
CA ASN A 157 30.64 13.09 36.99
C ASN A 157 31.16 13.73 35.68
N LEU A 158 31.60 12.88 34.74
CA LEU A 158 32.26 13.28 33.49
C LEU A 158 31.29 13.65 32.36
N ASN A 159 30.05 13.15 32.40
CA ASN A 159 29.03 13.34 31.37
C ASN A 159 29.45 12.86 29.95
N PHE A 160 30.25 11.80 29.85
CA PHE A 160 30.74 11.27 28.56
C PHE A 160 29.81 10.23 27.92
N VAL A 161 28.75 9.80 28.63
CA VAL A 161 27.85 8.73 28.18
C VAL A 161 27.20 9.03 26.84
N GLU A 162 26.71 10.26 26.63
CA GLU A 162 26.03 10.60 25.37
C GLU A 162 27.01 10.66 24.18
N ASP A 163 28.23 11.15 24.41
CA ASP A 163 29.28 11.16 23.38
C ASP A 163 29.69 9.73 22.99
N LEU A 164 29.76 8.81 23.97
CA LEU A 164 30.00 7.39 23.73
C LEU A 164 28.86 6.77 22.90
N LYS A 165 27.60 7.01 23.28
CA LYS A 165 26.44 6.52 22.53
C LYS A 165 26.46 7.01 21.09
N ASN A 166 26.69 8.30 20.87
CA ASN A 166 26.74 8.90 19.53
C ASN A 166 27.88 8.30 18.67
N LEU A 167 29.07 8.10 19.25
CA LEU A 167 30.18 7.50 18.53
C LEU A 167 29.88 6.03 18.15
N ILE A 168 29.32 5.25 19.08
CA ILE A 168 28.93 3.86 18.82
C ILE A 168 27.90 3.81 17.71
N ILE A 169 26.80 4.57 17.81
CA ILE A 169 25.74 4.61 16.80
C ILE A 169 26.33 4.93 15.43
N LYS A 170 27.12 6.01 15.31
CA LYS A 170 27.73 6.41 14.03
C LYS A 170 28.59 5.31 13.41
N ARG A 171 29.45 4.67 14.20
CA ARG A 171 30.33 3.59 13.70
C ARG A 171 29.55 2.32 13.35
N PHE A 172 28.49 2.02 14.10
CA PHE A 172 27.63 0.87 13.85
C PHE A 172 26.84 1.08 12.55
N VAL A 173 26.19 2.23 12.39
CA VAL A 173 25.43 2.62 11.20
C VAL A 173 26.32 2.53 9.96
N ASN A 174 27.50 3.19 9.97
CA ASN A 174 28.44 3.17 8.84
C ASN A 174 28.79 1.76 8.37
N LYS A 175 28.94 0.79 9.29
CA LYS A 175 29.26 -0.58 8.90
C LYS A 175 28.04 -1.37 8.41
N ILE A 176 26.88 -1.17 9.04
CA ILE A 176 25.65 -1.86 8.63
C ILE A 176 25.22 -1.39 7.23
N ILE A 177 25.23 -0.08 6.96
CA ILE A 177 24.74 0.46 5.68
C ILE A 177 25.55 -0.05 4.48
N GLU A 178 26.78 -0.50 4.67
CA GLU A 178 27.62 -1.13 3.64
C GLU A 178 27.19 -2.59 3.36
N CYS A 179 26.63 -3.29 4.34
CA CYS A 179 26.24 -4.69 4.25
C CYS A 179 24.98 -4.93 3.39
N ASP A 180 24.79 -6.14 2.87
CA ASP A 180 23.52 -6.57 2.29
C ASP A 180 22.39 -6.63 3.36
N ILE A 181 21.13 -6.70 2.92
CA ILE A 181 19.98 -6.62 3.83
C ILE A 181 19.89 -7.83 4.76
N ASN A 182 20.28 -9.02 4.31
CA ASN A 182 20.27 -10.23 5.14
C ASN A 182 21.29 -10.11 6.28
N LYS A 183 22.52 -9.66 6.00
CA LYS A 183 23.53 -9.39 7.02
C LYS A 183 23.08 -8.28 7.95
N MET A 184 22.49 -7.21 7.41
CA MET A 184 21.93 -6.11 8.20
C MET A 184 20.87 -6.60 9.18
N LYS A 185 19.94 -7.46 8.75
CA LYS A 185 18.94 -8.10 9.61
C LYS A 185 19.61 -8.85 10.76
N ILE A 186 20.56 -9.74 10.45
CA ILE A 186 21.28 -10.53 11.45
C ILE A 186 22.06 -9.61 12.41
N PHE A 187 22.69 -8.54 11.90
CA PHE A 187 23.37 -7.56 12.75
C PHE A 187 22.42 -6.87 13.73
N LEU A 188 21.31 -6.31 13.24
CA LEU A 188 20.36 -5.53 14.03
C LEU A 188 19.55 -6.37 15.03
N GLU A 189 19.21 -7.60 14.68
CA GLU A 189 18.50 -8.53 15.58
C GLU A 189 19.39 -8.96 16.76
N ASN A 190 20.70 -9.08 16.53
CA ASN A 190 21.67 -9.59 17.51
C ASN A 190 22.43 -8.49 18.28
N ILE A 191 22.07 -7.21 18.13
CA ILE A 191 22.64 -6.15 18.96
C ILE A 191 22.30 -6.44 20.42
N ASN A 192 23.32 -6.67 21.24
CA ASN A 192 23.19 -6.66 22.69
C ASN A 192 23.58 -5.26 23.19
N ASP A 193 22.58 -4.50 23.63
CA ASP A 193 22.73 -3.13 24.12
C ASP A 193 22.14 -2.91 25.52
N ASP A 194 22.07 -3.95 26.35
CA ASP A 194 21.46 -3.97 27.69
C ASP A 194 21.88 -2.77 28.59
N PHE A 195 23.07 -2.18 28.33
CA PHE A 195 23.64 -1.07 29.09
C PHE A 195 23.49 0.32 28.46
N LEU A 196 23.27 0.41 27.15
CA LEU A 196 23.27 1.68 26.42
C LEU A 196 21.89 2.08 25.90
N ASN A 197 20.98 1.11 25.69
CA ASN A 197 19.64 1.31 25.14
C ASN A 197 19.68 2.16 23.85
N ILE A 198 20.52 1.75 22.89
CA ILE A 198 20.78 2.46 21.63
C ILE A 198 20.16 1.79 20.40
N LYS A 199 19.62 0.57 20.53
CA LYS A 199 19.07 -0.21 19.41
C LYS A 199 18.08 0.58 18.57
N ASN A 200 17.07 1.20 19.18
CA ASN A 200 16.08 2.01 18.46
C ASN A 200 16.69 3.22 17.74
N ARG A 201 17.73 3.85 18.34
CA ARG A 201 18.45 4.95 17.69
C ARG A 201 19.25 4.44 16.48
N ILE A 202 19.88 3.27 16.59
CA ILE A 202 20.58 2.63 15.47
C ILE A 202 19.60 2.33 14.34
N PHE A 203 18.44 1.72 14.63
CA PHE A 203 17.39 1.44 13.63
C PHE A 203 16.99 2.72 12.88
N ASN A 204 16.71 3.80 13.62
CA ASN A 204 16.32 5.08 13.03
C ASN A 204 17.40 5.69 12.14
N GLU A 205 18.67 5.66 12.57
CA GLU A 205 19.78 6.18 11.76
C GLU A 205 20.07 5.30 10.54
N VAL A 206 19.98 3.97 10.66
CA VAL A 206 20.08 3.07 9.50
C VAL A 206 18.96 3.35 8.50
N ALA A 207 17.70 3.52 8.94
CA ALA A 207 16.59 3.85 8.05
C ALA A 207 16.77 5.19 7.31
N LYS A 208 17.47 6.15 7.92
CA LYS A 208 17.82 7.44 7.29
C LYS A 208 18.92 7.29 6.25
N GLU A 209 19.93 6.48 6.49
CA GLU A 209 21.12 6.39 5.63
C GLU A 209 21.09 5.22 4.62
N ILE A 210 20.19 4.25 4.78
CA ILE A 210 20.13 3.07 3.91
C ILE A 210 19.90 3.46 2.44
N ASN A 211 20.73 2.88 1.57
CA ASN A 211 20.67 3.11 0.14
C ASN A 211 19.33 2.60 -0.43
N LYS A 212 18.60 3.49 -1.09
CA LYS A 212 17.35 3.19 -1.80
C LYS A 212 17.45 1.95 -2.69
N ASN A 213 18.55 1.75 -3.42
CA ASN A 213 18.72 0.61 -4.33
C ASN A 213 18.72 -0.73 -3.59
N LYS A 214 19.14 -0.77 -2.32
CA LYS A 214 19.04 -1.99 -1.50
C LYS A 214 17.58 -2.31 -1.19
N ILE A 215 16.79 -1.29 -0.84
CA ILE A 215 15.34 -1.43 -0.60
C ILE A 215 14.64 -1.92 -1.86
N LEU A 216 14.93 -1.31 -3.03
CA LEU A 216 14.35 -1.71 -4.31
C LEU A 216 14.63 -3.19 -4.64
N LYS A 217 15.88 -3.64 -4.47
CA LYS A 217 16.25 -5.05 -4.65
C LYS A 217 15.48 -5.99 -3.71
N CYS A 218 15.24 -5.57 -2.47
CA CYS A 218 14.41 -6.37 -1.54
C CYS A 218 12.94 -6.42 -1.96
N LEU A 219 12.39 -5.32 -2.48
CA LEU A 219 11.04 -5.30 -3.04
C LEU A 219 10.92 -6.19 -4.30
N GLU A 220 11.98 -6.22 -5.12
CA GLU A 220 12.07 -7.09 -6.31
C GLU A 220 12.15 -8.58 -5.94
N ASN A 221 13.09 -8.93 -5.05
CA ASN A 221 13.36 -10.32 -4.66
C ASN A 221 12.34 -10.87 -3.65
N LYS A 222 11.52 -9.99 -3.05
CA LYS A 222 10.52 -10.32 -2.01
C LYS A 222 11.15 -10.89 -0.72
N ASP A 223 12.44 -10.68 -0.53
CA ASP A 223 13.20 -11.16 0.63
C ASP A 223 13.28 -10.10 1.73
N CYS A 224 13.21 -10.55 2.98
CA CYS A 224 13.39 -9.70 4.17
C CYS A 224 12.44 -8.50 4.27
N LEU A 225 11.26 -8.56 3.66
CA LEU A 225 10.29 -7.46 3.67
C LEU A 225 9.78 -7.11 5.07
N GLU A 226 9.53 -8.11 5.92
CA GLU A 226 9.14 -7.88 7.32
C GLU A 226 10.22 -7.12 8.09
N PHE A 227 11.48 -7.46 7.84
CA PHE A 227 12.62 -6.78 8.44
C PHE A 227 12.75 -5.34 7.93
N ILE A 228 12.55 -5.10 6.63
CA ILE A 228 12.55 -3.73 6.09
C ILE A 228 11.36 -2.94 6.66
N ALA A 229 10.18 -3.54 6.80
CA ALA A 229 9.04 -2.87 7.42
C ALA A 229 9.32 -2.48 8.87
N SER A 230 9.95 -3.36 9.67
CA SER A 230 10.33 -3.06 11.06
C SER A 230 11.46 -2.02 11.16
N LEU A 231 12.41 -2.03 10.22
CA LEU A 231 13.46 -1.01 10.12
C LEU A 231 12.87 0.40 9.96
N PHE A 232 11.75 0.52 9.23
CA PHE A 232 11.08 1.79 8.96
C PHE A 232 9.86 2.05 9.87
N GLU A 233 9.73 1.38 11.01
CA GLU A 233 8.59 1.55 11.92
C GLU A 233 8.39 3.00 12.35
N ASN A 234 9.50 3.73 12.61
CA ASN A 234 9.51 5.14 12.96
C ASN A 234 9.68 6.09 11.75
N ALA A 235 9.74 5.55 10.53
CA ALA A 235 10.02 6.29 9.30
C ALA A 235 9.12 5.83 8.13
N LYS A 236 7.84 5.52 8.43
CA LYS A 236 6.88 4.93 7.49
C LYS A 236 6.69 5.76 6.21
N ASP A 237 6.73 7.08 6.29
CA ASP A 237 6.59 7.96 5.12
C ASP A 237 7.71 7.73 4.10
N LYS A 238 8.95 7.61 4.57
CA LYS A 238 10.10 7.33 3.70
C LYS A 238 10.01 5.94 3.06
N TYR A 239 9.53 4.94 3.80
CA TYR A 239 9.32 3.61 3.23
C TYR A 239 8.22 3.60 2.17
N LYS A 240 7.12 4.32 2.44
CA LYS A 240 6.04 4.55 1.48
C LYS A 240 6.56 5.17 0.18
N GLU A 241 7.43 6.18 0.25
CA GLU A 241 8.06 6.78 -0.94
C GLU A 241 8.86 5.76 -1.75
N TYR A 242 9.62 4.88 -1.09
CA TYR A 242 10.37 3.82 -1.77
C TYR A 242 9.47 2.78 -2.44
N ILE A 243 8.40 2.35 -1.77
CA ILE A 243 7.42 1.42 -2.35
C ILE A 243 6.75 2.05 -3.58
N ILE A 244 6.26 3.29 -3.47
CA ILE A 244 5.63 3.99 -4.60
C ILE A 244 6.60 4.15 -5.77
N PHE A 245 7.85 4.51 -5.49
CA PHE A 245 8.87 4.63 -6.53
C PHE A 245 9.14 3.30 -7.23
N TYR A 246 9.24 2.21 -6.48
CA TYR A 246 9.39 0.86 -7.04
C TYR A 246 8.22 0.47 -7.94
N LEU A 247 6.98 0.66 -7.47
CA LEU A 247 5.77 0.36 -8.25
C LEU A 247 5.73 1.17 -9.54
N ASN A 248 6.04 2.46 -9.47
CA ASN A 248 6.08 3.32 -10.64
C ASN A 248 7.15 2.85 -11.64
N ASN A 249 8.35 2.49 -11.19
CA ASN A 249 9.38 2.02 -12.12
C ASN A 249 9.09 0.65 -12.72
N LYS A 250 8.49 -0.26 -11.95
CA LYS A 250 8.22 -1.64 -12.38
C LYS A 250 6.99 -1.74 -13.28
N PHE A 251 5.98 -0.89 -13.07
CA PHE A 251 4.66 -1.06 -13.69
C PHE A 251 4.10 0.18 -14.38
N ASN A 252 4.75 1.36 -14.29
CA ASN A 252 4.24 2.57 -14.94
C ASN A 252 4.76 2.70 -16.37
N ASP A 253 4.33 1.79 -17.24
CA ASP A 253 4.32 2.07 -18.67
C ASP A 253 3.04 2.86 -18.98
N ASN A 254 3.19 4.16 -19.23
CA ASN A 254 2.12 5.14 -19.47
C ASN A 254 1.25 4.86 -20.72
N LYS A 255 1.31 3.66 -21.30
CA LYS A 255 0.39 3.25 -22.36
C LYS A 255 -0.86 2.68 -21.70
N MET A 256 -1.91 3.49 -21.61
CA MET A 256 -3.23 3.04 -21.16
C MET A 256 -3.84 2.05 -22.17
N ASP A 257 -3.41 0.79 -22.20
CA ASP A 257 -3.94 -0.27 -23.06
C ASP A 257 -4.20 -1.57 -22.27
N ILE A 258 -4.40 -2.70 -22.95
CA ILE A 258 -4.65 -4.01 -22.31
C ILE A 258 -3.49 -4.42 -21.39
N GLU A 259 -2.26 -4.03 -21.73
CA GLU A 259 -1.06 -4.30 -20.95
C GLU A 259 -1.10 -3.59 -19.60
N TYR A 260 -1.65 -2.38 -19.55
CA TYR A 260 -1.88 -1.63 -18.32
C TYR A 260 -2.77 -2.40 -17.32
N VAL A 261 -3.91 -2.92 -17.79
CA VAL A 261 -4.83 -3.70 -16.95
C VAL A 261 -4.17 -4.98 -16.43
N ASN A 262 -3.45 -5.69 -17.30
CA ASN A 262 -2.72 -6.91 -16.93
C ASN A 262 -1.61 -6.61 -15.92
N ASN A 263 -0.96 -5.47 -16.01
CA ASN A 263 0.04 -5.03 -15.03
C ASN A 263 -0.59 -4.76 -13.66
N ILE A 264 -1.76 -4.11 -13.60
CA ILE A 264 -2.45 -3.90 -12.31
C ILE A 264 -2.91 -5.23 -11.70
N LEU A 265 -3.43 -6.17 -12.51
CA LEU A 265 -3.76 -7.51 -12.04
C LEU A 265 -2.53 -8.24 -11.49
N LYS A 266 -1.40 -8.19 -12.20
CA LYS A 266 -0.12 -8.76 -11.72
C LYS A 266 0.26 -8.16 -10.37
N ILE A 267 0.13 -6.84 -10.18
CA ILE A 267 0.35 -6.20 -8.88
C ILE A 267 -0.60 -6.81 -7.84
N TYR A 268 -1.91 -6.81 -8.07
CA TYR A 268 -2.84 -7.38 -7.10
C TYR A 268 -2.48 -8.83 -6.69
N LEU A 269 -2.21 -9.69 -7.67
CA LEU A 269 -1.82 -11.09 -7.45
C LEU A 269 -0.50 -11.21 -6.70
N GLU A 270 0.51 -10.43 -7.09
CA GLU A 270 1.80 -10.41 -6.40
C GLU A 270 1.62 -9.98 -4.94
N TYR A 271 0.79 -8.96 -4.68
CA TYR A 271 0.78 -8.26 -3.40
C TYR A 271 -0.33 -8.60 -2.41
N LYS A 272 -1.32 -9.43 -2.79
CA LYS A 272 -2.37 -9.95 -1.89
C LYS A 272 -1.81 -10.67 -0.66
N LYS A 273 -0.58 -11.19 -0.73
CA LYS A 273 0.07 -12.01 0.32
C LYS A 273 1.08 -11.26 1.22
N PHE A 274 1.35 -9.96 1.01
CA PHE A 274 2.36 -9.25 1.81
C PHE A 274 1.86 -8.72 3.16
N ASP A 275 2.77 -8.08 3.89
CA ASP A 275 2.51 -7.27 5.08
C ASP A 275 1.42 -6.19 4.87
N ASP A 276 0.66 -5.92 5.93
CA ASP A 276 -0.51 -5.04 5.91
C ASP A 276 -0.16 -3.57 5.61
N PHE A 277 1.02 -3.09 6.02
CA PHE A 277 1.44 -1.73 5.67
C PHE A 277 1.73 -1.63 4.18
N VAL A 278 2.50 -2.57 3.61
CA VAL A 278 2.80 -2.60 2.17
C VAL A 278 1.51 -2.70 1.36
N LYS A 279 0.60 -3.60 1.73
CA LYS A 279 -0.74 -3.70 1.14
C LYS A 279 -1.46 -2.36 1.14
N SER A 280 -1.50 -1.67 2.29
CA SER A 280 -2.18 -0.36 2.41
C SER A 280 -1.58 0.71 1.49
N VAL A 281 -0.26 0.73 1.32
CA VAL A 281 0.43 1.67 0.42
C VAL A 281 0.06 1.37 -1.03
N ILE A 282 0.07 0.09 -1.43
CA ILE A 282 -0.30 -0.34 -2.79
C ILE A 282 -1.76 -0.02 -3.07
N PHE A 283 -2.68 -0.33 -2.16
CA PHE A 283 -4.09 0.01 -2.33
C PHE A 283 -4.32 1.53 -2.48
N ASN A 284 -3.61 2.34 -1.70
CA ASN A 284 -3.66 3.79 -1.85
C ASN A 284 -3.08 4.26 -3.20
N TRP A 285 -2.01 3.63 -3.67
CA TRP A 285 -1.44 3.90 -4.99
C TRP A 285 -2.42 3.53 -6.12
N LEU A 286 -3.03 2.34 -6.05
CA LEU A 286 -4.06 1.88 -6.98
C LEU A 286 -5.27 2.83 -7.05
N LYS A 287 -5.70 3.35 -5.90
CA LYS A 287 -6.81 4.32 -5.82
C LYS A 287 -6.54 5.62 -6.60
N ASN A 288 -5.27 5.99 -6.74
CA ASN A 288 -4.88 7.20 -7.46
C ASN A 288 -4.69 6.96 -8.96
N LEU A 289 -4.84 5.72 -9.44
CA LEU A 289 -4.78 5.40 -10.86
C LEU A 289 -6.08 5.80 -11.55
N ASN A 290 -5.97 6.49 -12.69
CA ASN A 290 -7.12 6.83 -13.52
C ASN A 290 -7.44 5.68 -14.48
N ILE A 291 -8.16 4.67 -13.98
CA ILE A 291 -8.43 3.44 -14.72
C ILE A 291 -9.53 3.69 -15.77
N ASN A 292 -9.22 3.47 -17.04
CA ASN A 292 -10.24 3.41 -18.09
C ASN A 292 -11.04 2.12 -17.95
N PHE A 293 -12.27 2.25 -17.44
CA PHE A 293 -13.09 1.10 -17.10
C PHE A 293 -13.56 0.30 -18.33
N ASP A 294 -13.80 0.94 -19.48
CA ASP A 294 -14.20 0.23 -20.71
C ASP A 294 -13.09 -0.70 -21.20
N LYS A 295 -11.83 -0.23 -21.15
CA LYS A 295 -10.68 -1.09 -21.47
C LYS A 295 -10.57 -2.26 -20.50
N PHE A 296 -10.75 -2.01 -19.20
CA PHE A 296 -10.74 -3.06 -18.19
C PHE A 296 -11.82 -4.12 -18.41
N VAL A 297 -13.07 -3.69 -18.63
CA VAL A 297 -14.19 -4.58 -18.91
C VAL A 297 -13.94 -5.40 -20.19
N ASN A 298 -13.30 -4.82 -21.21
CA ASN A 298 -12.93 -5.57 -22.41
C ASN A 298 -11.89 -6.66 -22.12
N VAL A 299 -10.91 -6.43 -21.23
CA VAL A 299 -9.93 -7.45 -20.81
C VAL A 299 -10.61 -8.59 -20.04
N LEU A 300 -11.58 -8.29 -19.19
CA LEU A 300 -12.36 -9.33 -18.51
C LEU A 300 -13.13 -10.25 -19.49
N ASN A 301 -13.41 -9.76 -20.70
CA ASN A 301 -14.14 -10.50 -21.73
C ASN A 301 -13.23 -11.25 -22.72
N SER A 302 -11.98 -10.81 -22.92
CA SER A 302 -11.04 -11.53 -23.79
C SER A 302 -10.67 -12.86 -23.13
N GLY A 303 -11.14 -13.97 -23.69
CA GLY A 303 -11.20 -15.32 -23.11
C GLY A 303 -9.90 -16.02 -22.68
N GLU A 304 -8.79 -15.31 -22.47
CA GLU A 304 -7.59 -15.87 -21.81
C GLU A 304 -7.78 -15.91 -20.28
N GLY A 305 -8.69 -16.77 -19.85
CA GLY A 305 -8.83 -17.19 -18.45
C GLY A 305 -9.89 -16.43 -17.66
N LYS A 306 -11.11 -16.97 -17.58
CA LYS A 306 -12.08 -16.63 -16.52
C LYS A 306 -11.58 -17.21 -15.19
N SER A 307 -10.51 -16.64 -14.62
CA SER A 307 -9.97 -17.09 -13.34
C SER A 307 -10.75 -16.46 -12.18
N THR A 308 -10.86 -17.19 -11.07
CA THR A 308 -11.53 -16.68 -9.85
C THR A 308 -10.84 -15.41 -9.34
N GLU A 309 -9.52 -15.29 -9.53
CA GLU A 309 -8.77 -14.10 -9.12
C GLU A 309 -9.11 -12.85 -9.96
N LEU A 310 -9.39 -13.02 -11.25
CA LEU A 310 -9.84 -11.92 -12.12
C LEU A 310 -11.21 -11.39 -11.67
N PHE A 311 -12.12 -12.27 -11.26
CA PHE A 311 -13.44 -11.88 -10.75
C PHE A 311 -13.32 -11.14 -9.41
N GLU A 312 -12.52 -11.65 -8.47
CA GLU A 312 -12.24 -10.95 -7.21
C GLU A 312 -11.62 -9.58 -7.46
N PHE A 313 -10.64 -9.52 -8.35
CA PHE A 313 -9.95 -8.29 -8.69
C PHE A 313 -10.88 -7.25 -9.31
N SER A 314 -11.83 -7.66 -10.16
CA SER A 314 -12.86 -6.77 -10.73
C SER A 314 -13.74 -6.13 -9.66
N GLY A 315 -14.09 -6.87 -8.60
CA GLY A 315 -14.85 -6.38 -7.46
C GLY A 315 -14.02 -5.44 -6.57
N ILE A 316 -12.75 -5.74 -6.37
CA ILE A 316 -11.83 -4.85 -5.65
C ILE A 316 -11.65 -3.52 -6.40
N LEU A 317 -11.45 -3.57 -7.71
CA LEU A 317 -11.29 -2.39 -8.56
C LEU A 317 -12.52 -1.48 -8.53
N TYR A 318 -13.72 -2.03 -8.42
CA TYR A 318 -14.93 -1.24 -8.23
C TYR A 318 -14.81 -0.23 -7.06
N ASN A 319 -14.07 -0.57 -6.00
CA ASN A 319 -13.87 0.34 -4.87
C ASN A 319 -12.98 1.55 -5.20
N PHE A 320 -12.18 1.46 -6.25
CA PHE A 320 -11.27 2.52 -6.71
C PHE A 320 -11.84 3.34 -7.87
N ILE A 321 -12.83 2.80 -8.59
CA ILE A 321 -13.50 3.52 -9.68
C ILE A 321 -14.40 4.62 -9.10
N THR A 322 -14.21 5.85 -9.59
CA THR A 322 -15.05 7.02 -9.27
C THR A 322 -16.41 6.93 -9.96
N GLU A 323 -16.43 6.57 -11.25
CA GLU A 323 -17.63 6.46 -12.09
C GLU A 323 -18.32 5.08 -11.99
N LYS A 324 -18.73 4.70 -10.77
CA LYS A 324 -19.29 3.38 -10.45
C LYS A 324 -20.50 2.97 -11.30
N GLU A 325 -21.37 3.92 -11.62
CA GLU A 325 -22.56 3.68 -12.45
C GLU A 325 -22.20 3.40 -13.91
N ALA A 326 -21.19 4.10 -14.45
CA ALA A 326 -20.74 3.88 -15.83
C ALA A 326 -20.04 2.51 -15.97
N TYR A 327 -19.25 2.14 -14.96
CA TYR A 327 -18.62 0.82 -14.90
C TYR A 327 -19.65 -0.31 -14.76
N GLU A 328 -20.65 -0.17 -13.88
CA GLU A 328 -21.78 -1.12 -13.79
C GLU A 328 -22.48 -1.27 -15.15
N LYS A 329 -22.79 -0.15 -15.82
CA LYS A 329 -23.46 -0.17 -17.13
C LYS A 329 -22.62 -0.93 -18.17
N SER A 330 -21.31 -0.69 -18.21
CA SER A 330 -20.39 -1.37 -19.15
C SER A 330 -20.33 -2.88 -18.87
N LEU A 331 -20.18 -3.29 -17.61
CA LEU A 331 -20.23 -4.70 -17.19
C LEU A 331 -21.56 -5.37 -17.56
N ARG A 332 -22.68 -4.72 -17.23
CA ARG A 332 -24.03 -5.21 -17.52
C ARG A 332 -24.28 -5.36 -19.00
N THR A 333 -23.83 -4.40 -19.82
CA THR A 333 -23.96 -4.46 -21.27
C THR A 333 -23.26 -5.70 -21.81
N LYS A 334 -22.04 -5.98 -21.36
CA LYS A 334 -21.29 -7.18 -21.75
C LYS A 334 -21.93 -8.47 -21.26
N LEU A 335 -22.45 -8.49 -20.03
CA LEU A 335 -23.24 -9.61 -19.51
C LEU A 335 -24.43 -9.92 -20.42
N CYS A 336 -25.26 -8.91 -20.73
CA CYS A 336 -26.41 -9.10 -21.61
C CYS A 336 -25.99 -9.67 -22.98
N TYR A 337 -24.87 -9.21 -23.55
CA TYR A 337 -24.34 -9.76 -24.79
C TYR A 337 -23.91 -11.21 -24.67
N ARG A 338 -23.20 -11.59 -23.59
CA ARG A 338 -22.77 -12.98 -23.39
C ARG A 338 -23.96 -13.92 -23.19
N LEU A 339 -24.98 -13.47 -22.46
CA LEU A 339 -26.22 -14.20 -22.26
C LEU A 339 -26.95 -14.42 -23.59
N ILE A 340 -27.25 -13.35 -24.34
CA ILE A 340 -28.02 -13.44 -25.61
C ILE A 340 -27.32 -14.34 -26.64
N ASN A 341 -25.99 -14.29 -26.70
CA ASN A 341 -25.20 -15.03 -27.69
C ASN A 341 -24.66 -16.38 -27.17
N ASN A 342 -25.07 -16.81 -25.98
CA ASN A 342 -24.60 -18.05 -25.34
C ASN A 342 -23.07 -18.19 -25.28
N LEU A 343 -22.36 -17.08 -25.00
CA LEU A 343 -20.88 -17.04 -24.92
C LEU A 343 -20.35 -17.47 -23.53
N SER A 344 -21.24 -17.67 -22.58
CA SER A 344 -20.93 -18.04 -21.19
C SER A 344 -22.03 -18.94 -20.64
N THR A 345 -21.68 -19.81 -19.68
CA THR A 345 -22.70 -20.57 -18.97
C THR A 345 -23.37 -19.71 -17.90
N ILE A 346 -24.57 -20.10 -17.47
CA ILE A 346 -25.30 -19.36 -16.43
C ILE A 346 -24.57 -19.47 -15.09
N GLU A 347 -24.01 -20.64 -14.79
CA GLU A 347 -23.27 -20.90 -13.54
C GLU A 347 -22.03 -20.01 -13.43
N GLU A 348 -21.32 -19.79 -14.54
CA GLU A 348 -20.17 -18.88 -14.61
C GLU A 348 -20.57 -17.44 -14.29
N GLU A 349 -21.67 -16.98 -14.88
CA GLU A 349 -22.16 -15.60 -14.69
C GLU A 349 -22.72 -15.38 -13.28
N GLU A 350 -23.43 -16.35 -12.72
CA GLU A 350 -23.87 -16.31 -11.33
C GLU A 350 -22.70 -16.29 -10.36
N TYR A 351 -21.67 -17.09 -10.64
CA TYR A 351 -20.46 -17.09 -9.83
C TYR A 351 -19.74 -15.74 -9.88
N PHE A 352 -19.56 -15.17 -11.07
CA PHE A 352 -19.00 -13.82 -11.26
C PHE A 352 -19.77 -12.76 -10.47
N ILE A 353 -21.10 -12.73 -10.64
CA ILE A 353 -21.98 -11.79 -9.97
C ILE A 353 -21.92 -11.96 -8.45
N SER A 354 -21.86 -13.21 -7.96
CA SER A 354 -21.77 -13.48 -6.53
C SER A 354 -20.48 -12.93 -5.91
N ILE A 355 -19.34 -13.09 -6.58
CA ILE A 355 -18.07 -12.52 -6.16
C ILE A 355 -18.15 -11.00 -6.22
N TYR A 356 -18.62 -10.44 -7.32
CA TYR A 356 -18.74 -9.00 -7.49
C TYR A 356 -19.62 -8.37 -6.40
N LYS A 357 -20.70 -9.05 -6.00
CA LYS A 357 -21.58 -8.66 -4.88
C LYS A 357 -20.88 -8.64 -3.52
N THR A 358 -19.85 -9.45 -3.29
CA THR A 358 -19.10 -9.38 -2.02
C THR A 358 -18.34 -8.06 -1.87
N PHE A 359 -17.92 -7.45 -2.99
CA PHE A 359 -17.17 -6.19 -3.01
C PHE A 359 -18.05 -4.98 -3.30
N THR A 360 -19.23 -5.18 -3.86
CA THR A 360 -20.14 -4.12 -4.31
C THR A 360 -21.47 -4.23 -3.57
N LYS A 361 -22.00 -3.11 -3.07
CA LYS A 361 -23.32 -3.12 -2.41
C LYS A 361 -24.40 -3.59 -3.39
N ASP A 362 -25.46 -4.24 -2.89
CA ASP A 362 -26.57 -4.80 -3.68
C ASP A 362 -27.13 -3.88 -4.77
N ILE A 363 -27.12 -2.56 -4.53
CA ILE A 363 -27.56 -1.50 -5.46
C ILE A 363 -26.87 -1.57 -6.83
N TYR A 364 -25.66 -2.11 -6.95
CA TYR A 364 -24.92 -2.14 -8.21
C TYR A 364 -24.91 -3.51 -8.89
N VAL A 365 -25.63 -4.47 -8.31
CA VAL A 365 -25.63 -5.86 -8.78
C VAL A 365 -27.04 -6.32 -9.15
N TYR A 366 -28.07 -5.72 -8.55
CA TYR A 366 -29.46 -6.15 -8.75
C TYR A 366 -29.87 -6.20 -10.22
N LYS A 367 -29.42 -5.26 -11.06
CA LYS A 367 -29.75 -5.28 -12.50
C LYS A 367 -29.16 -6.47 -13.24
N MET A 368 -27.93 -6.85 -12.89
CA MET A 368 -27.26 -8.00 -13.48
C MET A 368 -27.90 -9.31 -13.02
N VAL A 369 -28.28 -9.40 -11.74
CA VAL A 369 -29.06 -10.52 -11.19
C VAL A 369 -30.41 -10.64 -11.90
N ASP A 370 -31.12 -9.52 -12.06
CA ASP A 370 -32.38 -9.45 -12.79
C ASP A 370 -32.24 -9.93 -14.24
N CYS A 371 -31.12 -9.61 -14.90
CA CYS A 371 -30.84 -10.10 -16.26
C CYS A 371 -30.66 -11.62 -16.29
N ILE A 372 -29.94 -12.21 -15.32
CA ILE A 372 -29.79 -13.67 -15.22
C ILE A 372 -31.15 -14.33 -14.92
N GLU A 373 -31.94 -13.76 -14.03
CA GLU A 373 -33.27 -14.30 -13.69
C GLU A 373 -34.21 -14.25 -14.90
N ASP A 374 -34.24 -13.13 -15.62
CA ASP A 374 -34.99 -13.00 -16.87
C ASP A 374 -34.52 -14.03 -17.92
N PHE A 375 -33.20 -14.27 -17.99
CA PHE A 375 -32.60 -15.29 -18.85
C PHE A 375 -33.06 -16.70 -18.42
N LYS A 376 -33.04 -17.05 -17.13
CA LYS A 376 -33.49 -18.36 -16.63
C LYS A 376 -34.97 -18.62 -16.88
N ASN A 377 -35.80 -17.58 -16.87
CA ASN A 377 -37.25 -17.66 -17.03
C ASN A 377 -37.72 -17.67 -18.49
N ARG A 378 -36.87 -18.08 -19.43
CA ARG A 378 -37.26 -18.31 -20.82
C ARG A 378 -38.31 -19.41 -20.93
N ILE A 379 -39.23 -19.23 -21.85
CA ILE A 379 -40.32 -20.19 -22.09
C ILE A 379 -40.33 -20.64 -23.53
N PHE A 380 -40.69 -21.90 -23.74
CA PHE A 380 -40.94 -22.45 -25.07
C PHE A 380 -42.41 -22.23 -25.44
N PHE A 381 -42.65 -21.52 -26.54
CA PHE A 381 -43.98 -21.24 -27.07
C PHE A 381 -43.99 -21.51 -28.58
N HIS A 382 -44.79 -22.49 -29.02
CA HIS A 382 -44.90 -22.88 -30.43
C HIS A 382 -43.53 -23.12 -31.11
N ASN A 383 -42.66 -23.91 -30.47
CA ASN A 383 -41.29 -24.21 -30.92
C ASN A 383 -40.35 -22.99 -31.00
N CYS A 384 -40.73 -21.85 -30.44
CA CYS A 384 -39.87 -20.69 -30.28
C CYS A 384 -39.55 -20.48 -28.81
N GLU A 385 -38.28 -20.21 -28.51
CA GLU A 385 -37.86 -19.76 -27.20
C GLU A 385 -38.12 -18.26 -27.07
N ILE A 386 -38.89 -17.85 -26.05
CA ILE A 386 -39.24 -16.45 -25.81
C ILE A 386 -38.68 -16.04 -24.46
N MET A 387 -37.88 -14.97 -24.47
CA MET A 387 -37.30 -14.35 -23.28
C MET A 387 -37.98 -13.01 -22.99
N MET A 388 -38.57 -12.88 -21.82
CA MET A 388 -39.14 -11.61 -21.38
C MET A 388 -38.10 -10.79 -20.61
N MET A 389 -37.72 -9.65 -21.16
CA MET A 389 -36.70 -8.78 -20.58
C MET A 389 -37.32 -7.55 -19.91
N ARG A 390 -36.91 -7.25 -18.67
CA ARG A 390 -37.28 -5.99 -18.00
C ARG A 390 -36.51 -4.81 -18.61
N LYS A 391 -37.19 -3.97 -19.40
CA LYS A 391 -36.60 -2.84 -20.17
C LYS A 391 -35.59 -1.96 -19.39
N PHE A 392 -35.86 -1.64 -18.13
CA PHE A 392 -34.98 -0.76 -17.33
C PHE A 392 -33.85 -1.50 -16.60
N GLN A 393 -33.90 -2.83 -16.58
CA GLN A 393 -32.84 -3.68 -16.00
C GLN A 393 -31.83 -4.10 -17.04
N TRP A 394 -32.25 -4.35 -18.28
CA TRP A 394 -31.35 -4.72 -19.36
C TRP A 394 -30.57 -3.53 -19.91
N ALA A 395 -29.50 -3.81 -20.66
CA ALA A 395 -28.82 -2.79 -21.44
C ALA A 395 -29.73 -2.24 -22.55
N GLU A 396 -29.49 -1.00 -22.98
CA GLU A 396 -30.26 -0.42 -24.09
C GLU A 396 -29.72 -0.96 -25.41
N PHE A 397 -30.58 -1.62 -26.17
CA PHE A 397 -30.28 -2.11 -27.51
C PHE A 397 -31.11 -1.34 -28.54
N LYS A 398 -30.50 -1.07 -29.71
CA LYS A 398 -31.24 -0.59 -30.88
C LYS A 398 -32.05 -1.75 -31.45
N ASN A 399 -33.29 -1.47 -31.85
CA ASN A 399 -34.16 -2.45 -32.49
C ASN A 399 -34.30 -2.13 -33.99
N VAL A 400 -34.35 -3.18 -34.80
CA VAL A 400 -34.72 -3.13 -36.21
C VAL A 400 -35.93 -4.03 -36.35
N GLU A 401 -37.10 -3.46 -36.61
CA GLU A 401 -38.33 -4.23 -36.77
C GLU A 401 -38.28 -5.03 -38.08
N ILE A 402 -38.57 -6.33 -37.98
CA ILE A 402 -38.54 -7.25 -39.11
C ILE A 402 -39.97 -7.64 -39.47
N PHE A 403 -40.34 -7.38 -40.71
CA PHE A 403 -41.68 -7.61 -41.23
C PHE A 403 -41.77 -8.97 -41.92
N ASN A 404 -41.85 -10.03 -41.11
CA ASN A 404 -42.14 -11.39 -41.58
C ASN A 404 -43.56 -11.80 -41.15
N SER A 405 -44.34 -12.37 -42.07
CA SER A 405 -45.74 -12.73 -41.82
C SER A 405 -45.92 -13.81 -40.74
N ASP A 406 -45.03 -14.79 -40.68
CA ASP A 406 -45.13 -15.88 -39.73
C ASP A 406 -44.64 -15.46 -38.34
N LEU A 407 -43.58 -14.66 -38.30
CA LEU A 407 -43.13 -13.98 -37.07
C LEU A 407 -44.25 -13.09 -36.50
N SER A 408 -44.94 -12.33 -37.35
CA SER A 408 -46.05 -11.45 -36.93
C SER A 408 -47.22 -12.26 -36.34
N LYS A 409 -47.56 -13.42 -36.93
CA LYS A 409 -48.59 -14.32 -36.37
C LYS A 409 -48.16 -14.86 -35.00
N LEU A 410 -46.90 -15.25 -34.83
CA LEU A 410 -46.36 -15.73 -33.55
C LEU A 410 -46.45 -14.64 -32.48
N LYS A 411 -45.96 -13.42 -32.79
CA LYS A 411 -46.00 -12.26 -31.89
C LYS A 411 -47.43 -11.96 -31.43
N ASN A 412 -48.37 -11.88 -32.37
CA ASN A 412 -49.78 -11.62 -32.07
C ASN A 412 -50.40 -12.74 -31.22
N LYS A 413 -50.07 -14.01 -31.47
CA LYS A 413 -50.56 -15.13 -30.64
C LYS A 413 -50.03 -15.02 -29.22
N TYR A 414 -48.74 -14.76 -29.05
CA TYR A 414 -48.11 -14.62 -27.74
C TYR A 414 -48.72 -13.46 -26.95
N GLU A 415 -48.89 -12.29 -27.58
CA GLU A 415 -49.47 -11.11 -26.95
C GLU A 415 -50.91 -11.36 -26.47
N ASN A 416 -51.71 -12.04 -27.28
CA ASN A 416 -53.10 -12.33 -26.96
C ASN A 416 -53.26 -13.40 -25.88
N GLN A 417 -52.39 -14.42 -25.86
CA GLN A 417 -52.52 -15.58 -24.98
C GLN A 417 -51.77 -15.45 -23.65
N ILE A 418 -50.65 -14.74 -23.63
CA ILE A 418 -49.77 -14.65 -22.46
C ILE A 418 -49.72 -13.19 -21.96
N ALA A 419 -49.30 -12.26 -22.82
CA ALA A 419 -49.04 -10.88 -22.40
C ALA A 419 -50.26 -10.13 -21.86
N LYS A 420 -51.44 -10.41 -22.44
CA LYS A 420 -52.71 -9.79 -22.06
C LYS A 420 -53.05 -9.99 -20.57
N PHE A 421 -52.61 -11.11 -19.98
CA PHE A 421 -52.88 -11.44 -18.58
C PHE A 421 -51.84 -10.83 -17.62
N GLU A 422 -50.68 -10.41 -18.11
CA GLU A 422 -49.61 -9.83 -17.28
C GLU A 422 -49.73 -8.31 -17.07
N ARG A 423 -50.67 -7.64 -17.74
CA ARG A 423 -50.83 -6.16 -17.72
C ARG A 423 -49.55 -5.40 -18.09
N LYS A 424 -48.66 -6.01 -18.89
CA LYS A 424 -47.41 -5.41 -19.36
C LYS A 424 -47.54 -4.96 -20.82
N LYS A 425 -46.89 -3.85 -21.17
CA LYS A 425 -46.70 -3.45 -22.57
C LYS A 425 -45.47 -4.15 -23.12
N ILE A 426 -45.65 -5.02 -24.12
CA ILE A 426 -44.55 -5.72 -24.78
C ILE A 426 -43.97 -4.84 -25.89
N CYS A 427 -42.65 -4.94 -26.06
CA CYS A 427 -41.91 -4.42 -27.19
C CYS A 427 -41.02 -5.56 -27.69
N TRP A 428 -41.21 -5.99 -28.93
CA TRP A 428 -40.40 -7.05 -29.52
C TRP A 428 -39.03 -6.51 -29.95
N MET A 429 -37.96 -7.22 -29.59
CA MET A 429 -36.57 -6.86 -29.90
C MET A 429 -36.02 -7.83 -30.95
N ASP A 430 -36.38 -7.59 -32.20
CA ASP A 430 -36.07 -8.47 -33.32
C ASP A 430 -34.57 -8.51 -33.61
N SER A 431 -33.86 -7.40 -33.41
CA SER A 431 -32.40 -7.31 -33.60
C SER A 431 -31.58 -8.21 -32.66
N LEU A 432 -32.16 -8.65 -31.54
CA LEU A 432 -31.51 -9.54 -30.57
C LEU A 432 -31.89 -11.01 -30.77
N SER A 433 -32.80 -11.29 -31.69
CA SER A 433 -33.36 -12.62 -31.89
C SER A 433 -32.55 -13.39 -32.94
N THR A 434 -32.44 -14.70 -32.73
CA THR A 434 -31.77 -15.63 -33.64
C THR A 434 -32.74 -16.66 -34.19
N VAL A 435 -32.39 -17.24 -35.33
CA VAL A 435 -33.13 -18.31 -35.98
C VAL A 435 -32.16 -19.38 -36.47
N GLU A 436 -32.58 -20.63 -36.31
CA GLU A 436 -31.94 -21.79 -36.90
C GLU A 436 -32.59 -22.08 -38.24
N VAL A 437 -31.79 -22.13 -39.30
CA VAL A 437 -32.26 -22.33 -40.67
C VAL A 437 -31.43 -23.36 -41.38
N GLU A 438 -32.06 -24.11 -42.28
CA GLU A 438 -31.37 -25.02 -43.19
C GLU A 438 -31.13 -24.31 -44.53
N ILE A 439 -29.86 -24.16 -44.91
CA ILE A 439 -29.44 -23.57 -46.19
C ILE A 439 -28.65 -24.62 -46.95
N TYR A 440 -29.18 -25.09 -48.09
CA TYR A 440 -28.56 -26.14 -48.91
C TYR A 440 -28.17 -27.42 -48.14
N GLY A 441 -29.03 -27.89 -47.22
CA GLY A 441 -28.76 -29.09 -46.42
C GLY A 441 -27.81 -28.88 -45.23
N LYS A 442 -27.40 -27.64 -44.96
CA LYS A 442 -26.55 -27.27 -43.83
C LYS A 442 -27.33 -26.40 -42.84
N GLU A 443 -27.29 -26.77 -41.57
CA GLU A 443 -27.84 -25.97 -40.48
C GLU A 443 -26.96 -24.73 -40.24
N ALA A 444 -27.59 -23.57 -40.18
CA ALA A 444 -26.96 -22.28 -39.89
C ALA A 444 -27.76 -21.51 -38.84
N VAL A 445 -27.06 -20.89 -37.90
CA VAL A 445 -27.62 -19.94 -36.93
C VAL A 445 -27.39 -18.53 -37.44
N LEU A 446 -28.47 -17.78 -37.60
CA LEU A 446 -28.47 -16.40 -38.06
C LEU A 446 -29.19 -15.52 -37.03
N ASN A 447 -28.80 -14.25 -36.93
CA ASN A 447 -29.71 -13.27 -36.32
C ASN A 447 -30.88 -12.97 -37.28
N LEU A 448 -32.00 -12.46 -36.77
CA LEU A 448 -33.18 -12.23 -37.62
C LEU A 448 -32.90 -11.21 -38.74
N VAL A 449 -32.03 -10.22 -38.52
CA VAL A 449 -31.66 -9.22 -39.55
C VAL A 449 -30.94 -9.89 -40.72
N GLN A 450 -30.01 -10.80 -40.44
CA GLN A 450 -29.32 -11.63 -41.42
C GLN A 450 -30.32 -12.52 -42.17
N TYR A 451 -31.25 -13.13 -41.46
CA TYR A 451 -32.31 -13.95 -42.06
C TYR A 451 -33.20 -13.15 -43.01
N ASP A 452 -33.64 -11.94 -42.62
CA ASP A 452 -34.39 -11.02 -43.47
C ASP A 452 -33.61 -10.64 -44.74
N ILE A 453 -32.32 -10.34 -44.60
CA ILE A 453 -31.44 -10.06 -45.75
C ILE A 453 -31.43 -11.26 -46.71
N LEU A 454 -31.23 -12.48 -46.22
CA LEU A 454 -31.18 -13.68 -47.06
C LEU A 454 -32.53 -14.00 -47.73
N LEU A 455 -33.64 -13.82 -47.02
CA LEU A 455 -34.99 -13.98 -47.61
C LEU A 455 -35.21 -13.01 -48.77
N ASN A 456 -34.82 -11.75 -48.60
CA ASN A 456 -34.96 -10.74 -49.64
C ASN A 456 -34.03 -11.03 -50.84
N ILE A 457 -32.86 -11.66 -50.62
CA ILE A 457 -31.96 -12.12 -51.71
C ILE A 457 -32.63 -13.23 -52.49
N ASN A 458 -33.21 -14.21 -51.79
CA ASN A 458 -33.90 -15.34 -52.41
C ASN A 458 -35.12 -14.90 -53.24
N ASN A 459 -35.77 -13.80 -52.85
CA ASN A 459 -36.91 -13.21 -53.57
C ASN A 459 -36.51 -12.22 -54.69
N LEU A 460 -35.21 -12.07 -54.97
CA LEU A 460 -34.64 -11.23 -56.05
C LEU A 460 -34.87 -9.69 -55.93
N ASP A 461 -35.21 -9.17 -54.75
CA ASP A 461 -35.57 -7.75 -54.55
C ASP A 461 -34.40 -6.85 -54.09
N LEU A 462 -33.18 -7.37 -53.90
CA LEU A 462 -32.15 -6.65 -53.12
C LEU A 462 -31.48 -5.44 -53.78
N VAL A 463 -31.34 -5.44 -55.11
CA VAL A 463 -30.52 -4.42 -55.81
C VAL A 463 -31.13 -3.01 -55.67
N LYS A 464 -32.44 -2.90 -55.42
CA LYS A 464 -33.10 -1.62 -55.10
C LYS A 464 -32.97 -1.22 -53.62
N ILE A 465 -32.93 -2.18 -52.70
CA ILE A 465 -33.04 -1.97 -51.25
C ILE A 465 -31.76 -1.36 -50.65
N LEU A 466 -30.58 -1.74 -51.17
CA LEU A 466 -29.29 -1.21 -50.69
C LEU A 466 -29.02 0.23 -51.11
N ASN A 467 -29.58 0.66 -52.26
CA ASN A 467 -29.45 2.04 -52.74
C ASN A 467 -30.38 3.03 -52.02
N GLU A 468 -31.43 2.55 -51.34
CA GLU A 468 -32.43 3.40 -50.67
C GLU A 468 -32.27 3.45 -49.13
N ASN A 469 -31.61 2.47 -48.49
CA ASN A 469 -31.51 2.41 -47.02
C ASN A 469 -30.13 2.80 -46.47
N LYS A 470 -30.10 3.92 -45.73
CA LYS A 470 -28.95 4.38 -44.91
C LYS A 470 -28.84 3.64 -43.56
N ASP A 471 -29.28 2.39 -43.44
CA ASP A 471 -29.25 1.67 -42.16
C ASP A 471 -27.93 0.94 -41.93
N GLN A 472 -27.07 1.54 -41.11
CA GLN A 472 -25.73 1.04 -40.76
C GLN A 472 -25.75 -0.42 -40.23
N GLU A 473 -26.84 -0.84 -39.61
CA GLU A 473 -26.98 -2.18 -39.02
C GLU A 473 -27.17 -3.27 -40.07
N LYS A 474 -27.90 -2.97 -41.16
CA LYS A 474 -28.03 -3.89 -42.31
C LYS A 474 -26.71 -4.03 -43.06
N ILE A 475 -25.98 -2.92 -43.26
CA ILE A 475 -24.66 -2.91 -43.91
C ILE A 475 -23.67 -3.79 -43.14
N LEU A 476 -23.64 -3.66 -41.81
CA LEU A 476 -22.78 -4.50 -40.96
C LEU A 476 -23.11 -5.99 -41.13
N ASN A 477 -24.39 -6.35 -41.06
CA ASN A 477 -24.80 -7.75 -41.19
C ASN A 477 -24.47 -8.32 -42.57
N ILE A 478 -24.59 -7.54 -43.65
CA ILE A 478 -24.12 -7.94 -44.99
C ILE A 478 -22.61 -8.24 -44.98
N LYS A 479 -21.81 -7.36 -44.37
CA LYS A 479 -20.36 -7.56 -44.24
C LYS A 479 -20.03 -8.82 -43.45
N ILE A 480 -20.75 -9.09 -42.34
CA ILE A 480 -20.57 -10.33 -41.56
C ILE A 480 -20.86 -11.57 -42.41
N LEU A 481 -21.96 -11.56 -43.16
CA LEU A 481 -22.31 -12.68 -44.05
C LEU A 481 -21.28 -12.89 -45.15
N GLN A 482 -20.70 -11.81 -45.67
CA GLN A 482 -19.65 -11.83 -46.68
C GLN A 482 -18.31 -12.34 -46.12
N ASP A 483 -17.88 -11.80 -44.98
CA ASP A 483 -16.63 -12.19 -44.31
C ASP A 483 -16.62 -13.67 -43.92
N ASN A 484 -17.79 -14.23 -43.58
CA ASN A 484 -17.96 -15.65 -43.27
C ASN A 484 -18.29 -16.52 -44.49
N GLY A 485 -18.27 -15.94 -45.69
CA GLY A 485 -18.39 -16.65 -46.95
C GLY A 485 -19.79 -17.20 -47.26
N LEU A 486 -20.86 -16.79 -46.56
CA LEU A 486 -22.24 -17.18 -46.91
C LEU A 486 -22.81 -16.32 -48.05
N LEU A 487 -22.39 -15.06 -48.12
CA LEU A 487 -22.83 -14.11 -49.13
C LEU A 487 -21.68 -13.74 -50.07
N ILE A 488 -21.89 -13.89 -51.37
CA ILE A 488 -20.97 -13.46 -52.42
C ILE A 488 -21.60 -12.28 -53.15
N ILE A 489 -20.80 -11.23 -53.36
CA ILE A 489 -21.20 -10.02 -54.09
C ILE A 489 -20.37 -9.94 -55.36
N GLU A 490 -20.99 -10.13 -56.51
CA GLU A 490 -20.35 -10.08 -57.82
C GLU A 490 -21.17 -9.21 -58.77
N ASN A 491 -20.54 -8.22 -59.41
CA ASN A 491 -21.18 -7.35 -60.41
C ASN A 491 -22.52 -6.74 -59.92
N GLU A 492 -22.54 -6.21 -58.69
CA GLU A 492 -23.73 -5.63 -58.04
C GLU A 492 -24.87 -6.63 -57.73
N ASN A 493 -24.65 -7.92 -57.95
CA ASN A 493 -25.60 -8.98 -57.60
C ASN A 493 -25.17 -9.72 -56.34
N PHE A 494 -26.17 -10.24 -55.62
CA PHE A 494 -26.01 -10.97 -54.37
C PHE A 494 -26.29 -12.45 -54.59
N TYR A 495 -25.36 -13.31 -54.19
CA TYR A 495 -25.47 -14.76 -54.31
C TYR A 495 -25.23 -15.44 -52.97
N ILE A 496 -26.03 -16.45 -52.65
CA ILE A 496 -25.79 -17.31 -51.50
C ILE A 496 -24.77 -18.37 -51.91
N ASN A 497 -23.64 -18.42 -51.22
CA ASN A 497 -22.59 -19.40 -51.45
C ASN A 497 -23.08 -20.80 -51.00
N LYS A 498 -22.95 -21.82 -51.86
CA LYS A 498 -23.29 -23.20 -51.51
C LYS A 498 -22.20 -23.87 -50.66
N ASP A 499 -20.97 -23.40 -50.79
CA ASP A 499 -19.78 -24.00 -50.21
C ASP A 499 -19.40 -23.37 -48.86
N PHE A 500 -20.32 -22.63 -48.22
CA PHE A 500 -20.06 -22.06 -46.90
C PHE A 500 -19.80 -23.16 -45.84
N GLU A 501 -18.84 -22.90 -44.94
CA GLU A 501 -18.47 -23.82 -43.85
C GLU A 501 -18.95 -23.36 -42.48
N CYS A 502 -19.12 -22.04 -42.29
CA CYS A 502 -19.53 -21.47 -41.02
C CYS A 502 -20.96 -21.89 -40.65
N LYS A 503 -21.17 -22.40 -39.44
CA LYS A 503 -22.49 -22.77 -38.91
C LYS A 503 -23.14 -21.68 -38.05
N ASN A 504 -22.38 -20.69 -37.59
CA ASN A 504 -22.90 -19.62 -36.72
C ASN A 504 -22.36 -18.25 -37.15
N PHE A 505 -23.24 -17.46 -37.75
CA PHE A 505 -22.91 -16.14 -38.30
C PHE A 505 -23.16 -15.00 -37.31
N ASN A 506 -23.53 -15.32 -36.06
CA ASN A 506 -23.80 -14.36 -35.01
C ASN A 506 -22.52 -13.90 -34.26
N THR A 507 -21.33 -14.26 -34.76
CA THR A 507 -20.10 -14.43 -33.95
C THR A 507 -19.07 -13.29 -33.96
N LYS A 508 -19.40 -12.06 -34.37
CA LYS A 508 -18.43 -10.93 -34.25
C LYS A 508 -18.75 -9.99 -33.08
N GLU A 509 -18.19 -10.34 -31.93
CA GLU A 509 -18.19 -9.58 -30.67
C GLU A 509 -17.60 -8.16 -30.82
N ARG A 510 -16.62 -7.93 -31.71
CA ARG A 510 -15.92 -6.63 -31.80
C ARG A 510 -16.66 -5.54 -32.57
N GLU A 511 -17.27 -5.84 -33.73
CA GLU A 511 -17.81 -4.79 -34.62
C GLU A 511 -19.18 -4.25 -34.14
N LEU A 512 -20.03 -5.09 -33.53
CA LEU A 512 -21.33 -4.67 -32.94
C LEU A 512 -21.14 -3.79 -31.68
N LEU A 513 -20.10 -4.07 -30.88
CA LEU A 513 -19.76 -3.30 -29.69
C LEU A 513 -19.18 -1.92 -30.04
N GLU A 514 -18.33 -1.81 -31.07
CA GLU A 514 -17.77 -0.52 -31.50
C GLU A 514 -18.82 0.45 -32.03
N ILE A 515 -19.84 -0.04 -32.74
CA ILE A 515 -20.93 0.79 -33.28
C ILE A 515 -21.79 1.37 -32.14
N ASN A 516 -22.15 0.55 -31.14
CA ASN A 516 -22.93 1.02 -29.99
C ASN A 516 -22.11 1.97 -29.08
N LEU A 517 -20.82 1.69 -28.85
CA LEU A 517 -19.93 2.55 -28.06
C LEU A 517 -19.66 3.91 -28.72
N SER A 518 -19.59 3.99 -30.06
CA SER A 518 -19.34 5.24 -30.79
C SER A 518 -20.47 6.27 -30.69
N HIS A 519 -21.71 5.82 -30.49
CA HIS A 519 -22.89 6.70 -30.34
C HIS A 519 -23.21 7.05 -28.87
N GLU A 520 -22.73 6.25 -27.91
CA GLU A 520 -23.00 6.43 -26.48
C GLU A 520 -22.18 7.53 -25.78
N ALA A 521 -21.04 7.94 -26.35
CA ALA A 521 -20.21 9.02 -25.79
C ALA A 521 -20.98 10.36 -25.62
N SER A 522 -22.03 10.58 -26.42
CA SER A 522 -22.92 11.74 -26.33
C SER A 522 -24.05 11.58 -25.31
N LYS A 523 -24.57 10.36 -25.11
CA LYS A 523 -25.67 10.05 -24.16
C LYS A 523 -25.18 9.90 -22.73
N ASN A 524 -23.98 9.34 -22.50
CA ASN A 524 -23.43 9.17 -21.15
C ASN A 524 -23.24 10.51 -20.42
N LYS A 525 -22.81 11.57 -21.12
CA LYS A 525 -22.74 12.94 -20.54
C LYS A 525 -24.10 13.44 -20.06
N LYS A 526 -25.18 13.14 -20.80
CA LYS A 526 -26.53 13.59 -20.45
C LYS A 526 -27.05 12.84 -19.21
N HIS A 527 -26.83 11.53 -19.14
CA HIS A 527 -27.29 10.72 -18.01
C HIS A 527 -26.51 11.02 -16.71
N GLN A 528 -25.17 11.17 -16.79
CA GLN A 528 -24.35 11.63 -15.67
C GLN A 528 -24.83 12.99 -15.13
N SER A 529 -25.29 13.87 -16.03
CA SER A 529 -25.81 15.19 -15.65
C SER A 529 -27.17 15.13 -14.93
N GLU A 530 -28.03 14.18 -15.26
CA GLU A 530 -29.33 13.97 -14.59
C GLU A 530 -29.18 13.31 -13.21
N VAL A 531 -28.21 12.39 -13.07
CA VAL A 531 -27.85 11.80 -11.78
C VAL A 531 -27.27 12.87 -10.85
N LEU A 532 -26.42 13.75 -11.38
CA LEU A 532 -25.86 14.87 -10.63
C LEU A 532 -26.96 15.83 -10.18
N ASP A 533 -27.94 16.15 -11.04
CA ASP A 533 -29.12 16.94 -10.66
C ASP A 533 -29.87 16.28 -9.50
N SER A 534 -30.14 14.98 -9.57
CA SER A 534 -30.84 14.25 -8.52
C SER A 534 -30.09 14.27 -7.18
N LYS A 535 -28.76 14.10 -7.22
CA LYS A 535 -27.88 14.18 -6.03
C LYS A 535 -27.90 15.59 -5.42
N ILE A 536 -27.80 16.64 -6.26
CA ILE A 536 -27.90 18.05 -5.83
C ILE A 536 -29.28 18.31 -5.20
N MET A 537 -30.37 17.91 -5.88
CA MET A 537 -31.74 18.14 -5.43
C MET A 537 -32.09 17.37 -4.15
N SER A 538 -31.59 16.15 -3.98
CA SER A 538 -31.77 15.37 -2.74
C SER A 538 -31.17 16.11 -1.53
N ARG A 539 -29.98 16.68 -1.69
CA ARG A 539 -29.35 17.48 -0.62
C ARG A 539 -30.06 18.81 -0.40
N LEU A 540 -30.42 19.53 -1.47
CA LEU A 540 -31.17 20.79 -1.36
C LEU A 540 -32.53 20.56 -0.68
N LYS A 541 -33.23 19.48 -1.01
CA LYS A 541 -34.51 19.14 -0.38
C LYS A 541 -34.37 18.85 1.11
N LYS A 542 -33.24 18.25 1.52
CA LYS A 542 -32.92 17.92 2.93
C LYS A 542 -32.52 19.15 3.75
N TYR A 543 -31.60 19.96 3.25
CA TYR A 543 -31.01 21.06 4.02
C TYR A 543 -31.64 22.43 3.75
N LYS A 544 -32.46 22.55 2.69
CA LYS A 544 -33.17 23.76 2.20
C LYS A 544 -32.27 24.90 1.74
N LYS A 545 -31.09 25.05 2.33
CA LYS A 545 -30.04 26.02 2.02
C LYS A 545 -28.68 25.32 2.11
N LEU A 546 -27.83 25.51 1.11
CA LEU A 546 -26.47 24.95 1.03
C LEU A 546 -25.51 25.96 0.43
N GLU A 547 -24.23 25.89 0.77
CA GLU A 547 -23.18 26.57 0.00
C GLU A 547 -22.69 25.66 -1.14
N ILE A 548 -22.17 26.23 -2.23
CA ILE A 548 -21.59 25.45 -3.33
C ILE A 548 -20.46 24.54 -2.82
N ILE A 549 -19.73 24.97 -1.78
CA ILE A 549 -18.64 24.18 -1.19
C ILE A 549 -19.14 22.83 -0.61
N ASP A 550 -20.37 22.81 -0.09
CA ASP A 550 -21.00 21.61 0.47
C ASP A 550 -21.35 20.56 -0.60
N LEU A 551 -21.39 20.98 -1.87
CA LEU A 551 -21.70 20.12 -3.01
C LEU A 551 -20.42 19.56 -3.67
N LEU A 552 -19.23 20.09 -3.38
CA LEU A 552 -17.97 19.70 -4.03
C LEU A 552 -17.53 18.26 -3.77
N ASN A 553 -18.08 17.61 -2.76
CA ASN A 553 -17.88 16.19 -2.52
C ASN A 553 -18.70 15.29 -3.47
N ILE A 554 -19.58 15.86 -4.31
CA ILE A 554 -20.38 15.14 -5.32
C ILE A 554 -19.74 15.26 -6.71
N SER A 555 -19.27 16.45 -7.10
CA SER A 555 -18.53 16.66 -8.36
C SER A 555 -17.65 17.92 -8.32
N SER A 556 -16.98 18.22 -9.44
CA SER A 556 -16.15 19.41 -9.63
C SER A 556 -16.96 20.72 -9.53
N LYS A 557 -16.30 21.81 -9.08
CA LYS A 557 -16.94 23.14 -8.93
C LYS A 557 -17.55 23.63 -10.25
N SER A 558 -16.87 23.41 -11.37
CA SER A 558 -17.33 23.84 -12.70
C SER A 558 -18.61 23.13 -13.14
N GLU A 559 -18.71 21.81 -12.94
CA GLU A 559 -19.92 21.06 -13.29
C GLU A 559 -21.09 21.42 -12.38
N ILE A 560 -20.84 21.56 -11.07
CA ILE A 560 -21.87 21.94 -10.10
C ILE A 560 -22.49 23.29 -10.46
N ILE A 561 -21.66 24.28 -10.81
CA ILE A 561 -22.15 25.60 -11.23
C ILE A 561 -23.03 25.47 -12.49
N GLN A 562 -22.56 24.76 -13.54
CA GLN A 562 -23.36 24.54 -14.75
C GLN A 562 -24.70 23.85 -14.47
N ARG A 563 -24.72 22.84 -13.59
CA ARG A 563 -25.98 22.14 -13.24
C ARG A 563 -26.92 23.01 -12.42
N LEU A 564 -26.39 23.79 -11.49
CA LEU A 564 -27.18 24.73 -10.69
C LEU A 564 -27.85 25.79 -11.56
N GLU A 565 -27.17 26.32 -12.58
CA GLU A 565 -27.77 27.24 -13.55
C GLU A 565 -28.96 26.61 -14.30
N ILE A 566 -28.84 25.33 -14.68
CA ILE A 566 -29.93 24.60 -15.34
C ILE A 566 -31.10 24.37 -14.37
N LEU A 567 -30.82 23.99 -13.13
CA LEU A 567 -31.84 23.76 -12.10
C LEU A 567 -32.55 25.05 -11.68
N GLU A 568 -31.83 26.17 -11.61
CA GLU A 568 -32.39 27.49 -11.35
C GLU A 568 -33.29 27.96 -12.50
N LYS A 569 -32.87 27.78 -13.75
CA LYS A 569 -33.71 28.05 -14.93
C LYS A 569 -35.01 27.22 -14.96
N LYS A 570 -34.95 25.99 -14.44
CA LYS A 570 -36.12 25.11 -14.29
C LYS A 570 -36.97 25.44 -13.05
N GLY A 571 -36.53 26.38 -12.21
CA GLY A 571 -37.27 26.84 -11.03
C GLY A 571 -37.07 25.99 -9.76
N TYR A 572 -36.15 25.02 -9.75
CA TYR A 572 -35.94 24.09 -8.63
C TYR A 572 -35.07 24.67 -7.51
N CYS A 573 -34.28 25.70 -7.80
CA CYS A 573 -33.46 26.38 -6.80
C CYS A 573 -33.25 27.86 -7.17
N HIS A 574 -32.61 28.59 -6.28
CA HIS A 574 -32.13 29.95 -6.52
C HIS A 574 -30.69 30.08 -6.02
N VAL A 575 -29.80 30.61 -6.84
CA VAL A 575 -28.37 30.75 -6.50
C VAL A 575 -28.06 32.22 -6.26
N LYS A 576 -27.51 32.54 -5.09
CA LYS A 576 -27.10 33.91 -4.73
C LYS A 576 -25.83 33.88 -3.88
N ASN A 577 -24.78 34.57 -4.33
CA ASN A 577 -23.50 34.69 -3.60
C ASN A 577 -22.93 33.34 -3.11
N GLU A 578 -22.83 32.35 -3.99
CA GLU A 578 -22.40 30.97 -3.68
C GLU A 578 -23.33 30.17 -2.73
N GLU A 579 -24.45 30.75 -2.27
CA GLU A 579 -25.52 30.03 -1.58
C GLU A 579 -26.58 29.53 -2.57
N VAL A 580 -27.07 28.32 -2.35
CA VAL A 580 -28.12 27.66 -3.14
C VAL A 580 -29.32 27.41 -2.24
N LEU A 581 -30.45 28.02 -2.60
CA LEU A 581 -31.73 27.91 -1.90
C LEU A 581 -32.66 26.97 -2.65
N TYR A 582 -33.24 26.00 -1.97
CA TYR A 582 -34.22 25.08 -2.54
C TYR A 582 -35.54 25.80 -2.82
N LYS A 583 -36.11 25.59 -4.01
CA LYS A 583 -37.48 25.99 -4.35
C LYS A 583 -38.33 24.72 -4.57
N PRO A 584 -39.38 24.51 -3.75
CA PRO A 584 -40.18 23.29 -3.77
C PRO A 584 -40.96 23.09 -5.07
#